data_AF-A0A397U2I6-F1
#
_entry.id   AF-A0A397U2I6-F1
#
_cell.length_a   1.000
_cell.length_b   1.000
_cell.length_c   1.000
_cell.angle_alpha   90.00
_cell.angle_beta   90.00
_cell.angle_gamma   90.00
#
_symmetry.space_group_name_H-M   'P 1'
#
loop_
_entity.id
_entity.type
_entity.pdbx_description
1 polymer ?
#
loop_
_entity_poly.entity_id
_entity_poly.type
_entity_poly.pdbx_seq_one_letter_code
_entity_poly.pdbx_strand_id
1 'polypeptide(L)'
;MPTSTISDQTDRTETGPLARYDGAETIAGVLSYNDIVAEFDNRTTPLIQQSLSSKQLIHFMSTEVGDNTKYVNGISTYILRITGSLINGQKAVVNITGIKPFFDVKVPEEMPLSMFKTKLVKILSNILNSTSRFGIETISAFPLQGYHTEKKLYIRVRTWNHYDRYNALKAVRVVGMCTASDNLNCQYYYRKVACEEKLPL
;
A
#
# COMPACT_ATOMS: atom_id res chain seq x y z
N MET A 1 35.13 6.41 45.30
CA MET A 1 36.45 6.14 44.70
C MET A 1 36.29 5.05 43.64
N PRO A 2 36.03 5.38 42.38
CA PRO A 2 36.08 4.43 41.27
C PRO A 2 37.45 4.50 40.57
N THR A 3 38.04 3.33 40.38
CA THR A 3 39.31 3.06 39.71
C THR A 3 39.22 3.46 38.22
N SER A 4 40.12 4.34 37.77
CA SER A 4 40.31 4.61 36.34
C SER A 4 41.50 3.83 35.82
N THR A 5 41.23 2.89 34.93
CA THR A 5 42.21 2.14 34.15
C THR A 5 42.96 3.11 33.24
N ILE A 6 44.27 3.20 33.42
CA ILE A 6 45.20 3.85 32.49
C ILE A 6 45.24 3.00 31.22
N SER A 7 44.95 3.63 30.08
CA SER A 7 45.30 3.09 28.77
C SER A 7 46.25 4.09 28.11
N ASP A 8 47.50 3.68 27.95
CA ASP A 8 48.55 4.41 27.25
C ASP A 8 48.08 4.79 25.84
N GLN A 9 47.99 6.09 25.56
CA GLN A 9 48.06 6.58 24.19
C GLN A 9 49.51 6.95 23.92
N THR A 10 50.19 6.06 23.20
CA THR A 10 51.46 6.37 22.55
C THR A 10 51.23 7.52 21.58
N ASP A 11 51.80 8.67 21.93
CA ASP A 11 51.96 9.84 21.09
C ASP A 11 52.79 9.43 19.86
N ARG A 12 52.13 9.17 18.74
CA ARG A 12 52.76 9.11 17.43
C ARG A 12 52.32 10.33 16.66
N THR A 13 53.09 11.39 16.85
CA THR A 13 53.23 12.52 15.94
C THR A 13 53.67 12.01 14.57
N GLU A 14 52.69 11.63 13.73
CA GLU A 14 52.86 11.53 12.29
C GLU A 14 51.77 12.39 11.65
N THR A 15 52.17 13.59 11.23
CA THR A 15 51.33 14.61 10.62
C THR A 15 50.90 14.17 9.23
N GLY A 16 49.95 13.24 9.14
CA GLY A 16 49.16 13.00 7.93
C GLY A 16 47.97 13.97 7.89
N PRO A 17 47.51 14.45 6.72
CA PRO A 17 46.35 15.31 6.65
C PRO A 17 45.15 14.60 7.27
N LEU A 18 44.61 15.19 8.32
CA LEU A 18 43.44 14.71 9.03
C LEU A 18 42.23 15.01 8.13
N ALA A 19 41.96 14.11 7.17
CA ALA A 19 40.84 14.24 6.24
C ALA A 19 39.54 14.24 7.03
N ARG A 20 38.95 15.44 7.22
CA ARG A 20 37.62 15.59 7.80
C ARG A 20 36.61 15.43 6.67
N TYR A 21 35.62 14.58 6.87
CA TYR A 21 34.51 14.44 5.93
C TYR A 21 33.57 15.64 6.08
N ASP A 22 33.95 16.78 5.51
CA ASP A 22 33.17 18.02 5.54
C ASP A 22 32.24 18.16 4.32
N GLY A 23 32.25 17.18 3.41
CA GLY A 23 31.42 17.14 2.20
C GLY A 23 31.88 18.10 1.10
N ALA A 24 33.02 18.78 1.26
CA ALA A 24 33.56 19.72 0.28
C ALA A 24 34.81 19.20 -0.46
N GLU A 25 35.51 18.19 0.08
CA GLU A 25 36.73 17.66 -0.52
C GLU A 25 36.45 16.58 -1.59
N THR A 26 36.79 16.89 -2.85
CA THR A 26 36.75 15.94 -3.96
C THR A 26 37.97 15.02 -3.91
N ILE A 27 37.78 13.73 -3.65
CA ILE A 27 38.85 12.72 -3.69
C ILE A 27 39.14 12.38 -5.16
N ALA A 28 40.38 12.58 -5.61
CA ALA A 28 40.80 12.24 -6.97
C ALA A 28 40.54 10.73 -7.26
N GLY A 29 39.76 10.45 -8.31
CA GLY A 29 39.36 9.10 -8.70
C GLY A 29 38.01 8.62 -8.16
N VAL A 30 37.35 9.40 -7.29
CA VAL A 30 35.99 9.14 -6.81
C VAL A 30 35.04 10.16 -7.43
N LEU A 31 33.99 9.68 -8.10
CA LEU A 31 32.97 10.54 -8.69
C LEU A 31 32.27 11.36 -7.61
N SER A 32 32.05 12.66 -7.88
CA SER A 32 31.24 13.47 -6.98
C SER A 32 29.79 12.99 -6.99
N TYR A 33 29.03 13.32 -5.95
CA TYR A 33 27.60 13.02 -5.90
C TYR A 33 26.86 13.54 -7.15
N ASN A 34 27.19 14.74 -7.61
CA ASN A 34 26.57 15.34 -8.79
C ASN A 34 26.96 14.59 -10.08
N ASP A 35 28.19 14.09 -10.18
CA ASP A 35 28.65 13.32 -11.35
C ASP A 35 27.95 11.95 -11.41
N ILE A 36 27.78 11.29 -10.26
CA ILE A 36 27.00 10.04 -10.14
C ILE A 36 25.54 10.30 -10.54
N VAL A 37 24.91 11.35 -10.00
CA VAL A 37 23.53 11.69 -10.34
C VAL A 37 23.39 11.98 -11.84
N ALA A 38 24.29 12.76 -12.44
CA ALA A 38 24.26 13.09 -13.86
C ALA A 38 24.49 11.88 -14.78
N GLU A 39 25.37 10.95 -14.41
CA GLU A 39 25.62 9.73 -15.21
C GLU A 39 24.38 8.82 -15.24
N PHE A 40 23.73 8.63 -14.10
CA PHE A 40 22.59 7.73 -13.97
C PHE A 40 21.27 8.35 -14.45
N ASP A 41 20.99 9.62 -14.16
CA ASP A 41 19.71 10.24 -14.56
C ASP A 41 19.54 10.29 -16.09
N ASN A 42 20.62 10.55 -16.83
CA ASN A 42 20.60 10.68 -18.29
C ASN A 42 20.41 9.34 -19.02
N ARG A 43 20.78 8.21 -18.40
CA ARG A 43 20.68 6.86 -19.00
C ARG A 43 19.44 6.08 -18.58
N THR A 44 18.79 6.44 -17.47
CA THR A 44 17.81 5.51 -16.87
C THR A 44 16.38 5.71 -17.34
N THR A 45 15.95 6.93 -17.65
CA THR A 45 14.60 7.16 -18.20
C THR A 45 14.38 6.40 -19.52
N PRO A 46 15.34 6.37 -20.47
CA PRO A 46 15.20 5.59 -21.70
C PRO A 46 15.12 4.08 -21.46
N LEU A 47 15.87 3.53 -20.51
CA LEU A 47 15.88 2.09 -20.20
C LEU A 47 14.54 1.65 -19.60
N ILE A 48 14.01 2.40 -18.62
CA ILE A 48 12.70 2.11 -18.04
C ILE A 48 11.62 2.24 -19.11
N GLN A 49 11.66 3.30 -19.93
CA GLN A 49 10.71 3.47 -21.04
C GLN A 49 10.79 2.34 -22.06
N GLN A 50 12.00 1.89 -22.42
CA GLN A 50 12.20 0.77 -23.33
C GLN A 50 11.67 -0.54 -22.73
N SER A 51 11.93 -0.82 -21.45
CA SER A 51 11.38 -1.98 -20.75
C SER A 51 9.85 -1.92 -20.71
N LEU A 52 9.26 -0.75 -20.47
CA LEU A 52 7.80 -0.55 -20.54
C LEU A 52 7.25 -0.78 -21.95
N SER A 53 7.89 -0.23 -22.99
CA SER A 53 7.49 -0.39 -24.40
C SER A 53 7.61 -1.84 -24.87
N SER A 54 8.64 -2.56 -24.42
CA SER A 54 8.88 -3.97 -24.75
C SER A 54 8.16 -4.94 -23.81
N LYS A 55 7.38 -4.44 -22.83
CA LYS A 55 6.69 -5.24 -21.81
C LYS A 55 7.63 -6.18 -21.03
N GLN A 56 8.89 -5.79 -20.87
CA GLN A 56 9.84 -6.50 -20.03
C GLN A 56 9.54 -6.26 -18.55
N LEU A 57 9.88 -7.25 -17.74
CA LEU A 57 9.76 -7.15 -16.29
C LEU A 57 10.74 -6.11 -15.74
N ILE A 58 10.25 -5.29 -14.81
CA ILE A 58 11.08 -4.34 -14.07
C ILE A 58 11.14 -4.83 -12.63
N HIS A 59 12.32 -5.32 -12.24
CA HIS A 59 12.56 -5.79 -10.88
C HIS A 59 12.93 -4.62 -9.97
N PHE A 60 12.33 -4.58 -8.79
CA PHE A 60 12.62 -3.60 -7.75
C PHE A 60 12.39 -4.24 -6.38
N MET A 61 13.08 -3.74 -5.36
CA MET A 61 12.92 -4.13 -3.97
C MET A 61 11.95 -3.16 -3.29
N SER A 62 10.80 -3.62 -2.82
CA SER A 62 9.88 -2.77 -2.05
C SER A 62 10.46 -2.47 -0.66
N THR A 63 10.26 -1.24 -0.19
CA THR A 63 10.69 -0.78 1.13
C THR A 63 9.53 -0.22 1.95
N GLU A 64 8.53 0.37 1.30
CA GLU A 64 7.34 0.89 1.96
C GLU A 64 6.11 0.71 1.05
N VAL A 65 4.96 0.50 1.68
CA VAL A 65 3.67 0.38 1.00
C VAL A 65 2.65 1.23 1.73
N GLY A 66 1.84 1.96 0.98
CA GLY A 66 0.83 2.83 1.55
C GLY A 66 -0.35 3.08 0.63
N ASP A 67 -1.38 3.64 1.23
CA ASP A 67 -2.61 4.06 0.58
C ASP A 67 -2.49 5.52 0.11
N ASN A 68 -2.89 5.80 -1.13
CA ASN A 68 -3.00 7.15 -1.64
C ASN A 68 -4.33 7.33 -2.39
N THR A 69 -4.75 8.58 -2.59
CA THR A 69 -5.96 8.92 -3.34
C THR A 69 -5.62 9.92 -4.43
N LYS A 70 -6.08 9.65 -5.64
CA LYS A 70 -5.99 10.60 -6.77
C LYS A 70 -7.39 10.97 -7.23
N TYR A 71 -7.63 12.25 -7.48
CA TYR A 71 -8.86 12.70 -8.11
C TYR A 71 -8.70 12.66 -9.62
N VAL A 72 -9.57 11.91 -10.29
CA VAL A 72 -9.68 11.86 -11.76
C VAL A 72 -11.09 12.29 -12.11
N ASN A 73 -11.23 13.40 -12.84
CA ASN A 73 -12.54 13.99 -13.19
C ASN A 73 -13.47 14.21 -11.98
N GLY A 74 -12.90 14.65 -10.85
CA GLY A 74 -13.63 14.86 -9.60
C GLY A 74 -13.96 13.58 -8.81
N ILE A 75 -13.60 12.40 -9.32
CA ILE A 75 -13.80 11.11 -8.65
C ILE A 75 -12.51 10.72 -7.93
N SER A 76 -12.57 10.56 -6.61
CA SER A 76 -11.47 10.00 -5.84
C SER A 76 -11.26 8.54 -6.22
N THR A 77 -10.05 8.19 -6.63
CA THR A 77 -9.65 6.83 -7.00
C THR A 77 -8.59 6.38 -6.03
N TYR A 78 -8.77 5.18 -5.49
CA TYR A 78 -7.79 4.57 -4.61
C TYR A 78 -6.55 4.16 -5.38
N ILE A 79 -5.38 4.40 -4.78
CA ILE A 79 -4.07 4.02 -5.29
C ILE A 79 -3.34 3.26 -4.20
N LEU A 80 -2.90 2.05 -4.55
CA LEU A 80 -1.91 1.35 -3.75
C LEU A 80 -0.53 1.79 -4.23
N ARG A 81 0.21 2.49 -3.38
CA ARG A 81 1.56 2.98 -3.66
C ARG A 81 2.59 2.07 -3.02
N ILE A 82 3.52 1.59 -3.82
CA ILE A 82 4.69 0.83 -3.39
C ILE A 82 5.93 1.66 -3.71
N THR A 83 6.76 1.91 -2.71
CA THR A 83 8.05 2.58 -2.86
C THR A 83 9.17 1.55 -2.65
N GLY A 84 10.30 1.78 -3.31
CA GLY A 84 11.40 0.82 -3.30
C GLY A 84 12.63 1.30 -4.04
N SER A 85 13.56 0.38 -4.30
CA SER A 85 14.76 0.64 -5.11
C SER A 85 14.88 -0.34 -6.28
N LEU A 86 15.28 0.17 -7.44
CA LEU A 86 15.68 -0.64 -8.59
C LEU A 86 17.01 -1.35 -8.32
N ILE A 87 17.37 -2.31 -9.18
CA ILE A 87 18.63 -3.06 -9.08
C ILE A 87 19.89 -2.16 -9.13
N ASN A 88 19.78 -0.98 -9.75
CA ASN A 88 20.84 0.02 -9.84
C ASN A 88 20.83 1.02 -8.66
N GLY A 89 20.01 0.79 -7.62
CA GLY A 89 19.92 1.64 -6.43
C GLY A 89 18.99 2.85 -6.54
N GLN A 90 18.41 3.14 -7.71
CA GLN A 90 17.50 4.28 -7.86
C GLN A 90 16.14 4.03 -7.21
N LYS A 91 15.51 5.10 -6.74
CA LYS A 91 14.18 5.03 -6.13
C LYS A 91 13.11 4.70 -7.18
N ALA A 92 12.33 3.66 -6.91
CA ALA A 92 11.14 3.30 -7.66
C ALA A 92 9.87 3.69 -6.88
N VAL A 93 8.86 4.21 -7.59
CA VAL A 93 7.51 4.43 -7.05
C VAL A 93 6.50 3.81 -8.01
N VAL A 94 5.82 2.77 -7.56
CA VAL A 94 4.80 2.06 -8.32
C VAL A 94 3.42 2.44 -7.77
N ASN A 95 2.57 3.00 -8.63
CA ASN A 95 1.18 3.32 -8.28
C ASN A 95 0.25 2.32 -8.98
N ILE A 96 -0.37 1.43 -8.21
CA ILE A 96 -1.39 0.50 -8.71
C ILE A 96 -2.75 1.18 -8.61
N THR A 97 -3.38 1.39 -9.77
CA THR A 97 -4.68 2.07 -9.91
C THR A 97 -5.77 1.09 -10.32
N GLY A 98 -7.03 1.51 -10.28
CA GLY A 98 -8.17 0.70 -10.76
C GLY A 98 -8.73 -0.28 -9.71
N ILE A 99 -8.14 -0.31 -8.52
CA ILE A 99 -8.64 -1.07 -7.38
C ILE A 99 -9.87 -0.36 -6.82
N LYS A 100 -11.00 -1.09 -6.74
CA LYS A 100 -12.24 -0.60 -6.13
C LYS A 100 -12.27 -0.95 -4.63
N PRO A 101 -12.32 0.04 -3.71
CA PRO A 101 -12.38 -0.25 -2.28
C PRO A 101 -13.59 -1.10 -1.91
N PHE A 102 -13.42 -2.03 -0.97
CA PHE A 102 -14.42 -3.03 -0.64
C PHE A 102 -14.47 -3.39 0.85
N PHE A 103 -15.56 -4.03 1.25
CA PHE A 103 -15.78 -4.65 2.56
C PHE A 103 -16.77 -5.80 2.43
N ASP A 104 -16.76 -6.71 3.39
CA ASP A 104 -17.56 -7.93 3.32
C ASP A 104 -18.65 -7.90 4.40
N VAL A 105 -19.85 -8.37 4.06
CA VAL A 105 -20.98 -8.47 4.98
C VAL A 105 -21.36 -9.94 5.10
N LYS A 106 -21.36 -10.47 6.33
CA LYS A 106 -21.73 -11.86 6.60
C LYS A 106 -23.21 -12.07 6.33
N VAL A 107 -23.55 -13.13 5.60
CA VAL A 107 -24.94 -13.53 5.39
C VAL A 107 -25.41 -14.34 6.61
N PRO A 108 -26.52 -13.98 7.27
CA PRO A 108 -27.10 -14.77 8.35
C PRO A 108 -27.58 -16.14 7.83
N GLU A 109 -27.43 -17.18 8.63
CA GLU A 109 -27.82 -18.55 8.25
C GLU A 109 -29.35 -18.70 8.22
N GLU A 110 -30.06 -17.89 9.00
CA GLU A 110 -31.52 -17.89 9.13
C GLU A 110 -32.21 -17.13 7.98
N MET A 111 -31.44 -16.47 7.10
CA MET A 111 -31.97 -15.58 6.08
C MET A 111 -31.62 -16.05 4.66
N PRO A 112 -32.61 -16.21 3.77
CA PRO A 112 -32.36 -16.48 2.36
C PRO A 112 -31.47 -15.39 1.73
N LEU A 113 -30.46 -15.82 0.96
CA LEU A 113 -29.48 -14.93 0.34
C LEU A 113 -30.13 -13.82 -0.51
N SER A 114 -31.20 -14.14 -1.25
CA SER A 114 -31.94 -13.16 -2.07
C SER A 114 -32.57 -12.06 -1.22
N MET A 115 -33.21 -12.42 -0.11
CA MET A 115 -33.81 -11.45 0.81
C MET A 115 -32.75 -10.58 1.47
N PHE A 116 -31.63 -11.18 1.88
CA PHE A 116 -30.51 -10.43 2.47
C PHE A 116 -29.88 -9.46 1.47
N LYS A 117 -29.66 -9.89 0.22
CA LYS A 117 -29.18 -9.03 -0.88
C LYS A 117 -30.09 -7.82 -1.08
N THR A 118 -31.40 -8.02 -1.18
CA THR A 118 -32.36 -6.91 -1.37
C THR A 118 -32.33 -5.92 -0.21
N LYS A 119 -32.23 -6.40 1.03
CA LYS A 119 -32.09 -5.54 2.22
C LYS A 119 -30.79 -4.73 2.17
N LEU A 120 -29.67 -5.38 1.87
CA LEU A 120 -28.37 -4.73 1.77
C LEU A 120 -28.35 -3.66 0.66
N VAL A 121 -28.84 -4.00 -0.54
CA VAL A 121 -28.93 -3.05 -1.67
C VAL A 121 -29.79 -1.83 -1.30
N LYS A 122 -30.89 -2.02 -0.59
CA LYS A 122 -31.75 -0.90 -0.13
C LYS A 122 -30.99 0.04 0.81
N ILE A 123 -30.28 -0.50 1.81
CA ILE A 123 -29.47 0.29 2.74
C ILE A 123 -28.38 1.08 1.99
N LEU A 124 -27.64 0.40 1.12
CA LEU A 124 -26.54 0.99 0.37
C LEU A 124 -27.02 2.08 -0.59
N SER A 125 -28.12 1.83 -1.31
CA SER A 125 -28.70 2.80 -2.25
C SER A 125 -29.20 4.06 -1.54
N ASN A 126 -29.78 3.92 -0.36
CA ASN A 126 -30.24 5.05 0.45
C ASN A 126 -29.08 5.93 0.93
N ILE A 127 -27.93 5.33 1.25
CA ILE A 127 -26.77 6.06 1.81
C ILE A 127 -25.90 6.66 0.71
N LEU A 128 -25.74 5.96 -0.41
CA LEU A 128 -24.91 6.41 -1.52
C LEU A 128 -25.67 7.23 -2.56
N ASN A 129 -27.00 7.34 -2.42
CA ASN A 129 -27.93 8.01 -3.33
C ASN A 129 -27.86 7.48 -4.77
N SER A 130 -27.37 6.26 -4.98
CA SER A 130 -27.25 5.62 -6.29
C SER A 130 -26.96 4.13 -6.17
N THR A 131 -27.55 3.33 -7.04
CA THR A 131 -27.22 1.91 -7.24
C THR A 131 -25.95 1.71 -8.08
N SER A 132 -25.54 2.72 -8.88
CA SER A 132 -24.34 2.64 -9.72
C SER A 132 -23.05 2.90 -8.92
N ARG A 133 -23.17 3.38 -7.67
CA ARG A 133 -22.02 3.73 -6.82
C ARG A 133 -21.39 2.55 -6.10
N PHE A 134 -21.99 1.37 -6.21
CA PHE A 134 -21.45 0.16 -5.62
C PHE A 134 -21.76 -1.06 -6.49
N GLY A 135 -20.91 -2.09 -6.36
CA GLY A 135 -21.16 -3.43 -6.87
C GLY A 135 -21.25 -4.39 -5.69
N ILE A 136 -22.01 -5.47 -5.85
CA ILE A 136 -22.06 -6.55 -4.87
C ILE A 136 -21.71 -7.88 -5.53
N GLU A 137 -20.96 -8.71 -4.83
CA GLU A 137 -20.63 -10.07 -5.24
C GLU A 137 -20.79 -11.03 -4.05
N THR A 138 -21.25 -12.26 -4.32
CA THR A 138 -21.34 -13.30 -3.28
C THR A 138 -20.02 -14.06 -3.26
N ILE A 139 -19.41 -14.19 -2.09
CA ILE A 139 -18.18 -14.94 -1.88
C ILE A 139 -18.36 -15.96 -0.75
N SER A 140 -17.51 -16.98 -0.75
CA SER A 140 -17.40 -17.96 0.33
C SER A 140 -16.00 -17.91 0.91
N ALA A 141 -15.89 -17.56 2.20
CA ALA A 141 -14.63 -17.31 2.88
C ALA A 141 -14.64 -17.81 4.33
N PHE A 142 -13.46 -18.07 4.89
CA PHE A 142 -13.34 -18.40 6.31
C PHE A 142 -13.54 -17.13 7.15
N PRO A 143 -14.35 -17.17 8.22
CA PRO A 143 -14.45 -16.06 9.15
C PRO A 143 -13.09 -15.74 9.77
N LEU A 144 -12.78 -14.45 9.90
CA LEU A 144 -11.53 -14.00 10.53
C LEU A 144 -11.51 -14.22 12.05
N GLN A 145 -12.70 -14.29 12.68
CA GLN A 145 -12.83 -14.43 14.12
C GLN A 145 -13.24 -15.85 14.49
N GLY A 146 -12.41 -16.50 15.30
CA GLY A 146 -12.60 -17.87 15.75
C GLY A 146 -12.02 -18.91 14.79
N TYR A 147 -11.95 -20.16 15.24
CA TYR A 147 -11.53 -21.28 14.41
C TYR A 147 -12.76 -21.90 13.74
N HIS A 148 -12.77 -21.89 12.40
CA HIS A 148 -13.85 -22.47 11.60
C HIS A 148 -13.28 -23.43 10.58
N THR A 149 -13.83 -24.64 10.52
CA THR A 149 -13.48 -25.67 9.54
C THR A 149 -14.21 -25.47 8.21
N GLU A 150 -15.27 -24.66 8.21
CA GLU A 150 -16.13 -24.41 7.05
C GLU A 150 -16.11 -22.93 6.63
N LYS A 151 -16.27 -22.71 5.33
CA LYS A 151 -16.42 -21.37 4.77
C LYS A 151 -17.85 -20.89 4.97
N LYS A 152 -18.00 -19.62 5.33
CA LYS A 152 -19.30 -18.94 5.42
C LYS A 152 -19.54 -18.06 4.20
N LEU A 153 -20.82 -17.80 3.93
CA LEU A 153 -21.24 -16.90 2.86
C LEU A 153 -21.11 -15.44 3.28
N TYR A 154 -20.53 -14.64 2.40
CA TYR A 154 -20.45 -13.19 2.53
C TYR A 154 -20.94 -12.52 1.25
N ILE A 155 -21.41 -11.29 1.39
CA ILE A 155 -21.59 -10.37 0.28
C ILE A 155 -20.48 -9.33 0.37
N ARG A 156 -19.62 -9.31 -0.64
CA ARG A 156 -18.63 -8.26 -0.80
C ARG A 156 -19.24 -7.08 -1.50
N VAL A 157 -19.11 -5.92 -0.87
CA VAL A 157 -19.55 -4.63 -1.38
C VAL A 157 -18.32 -3.90 -1.91
N ARG A 158 -18.27 -3.64 -3.21
CA ARG A 158 -17.25 -2.81 -3.86
C ARG A 158 -17.81 -1.41 -4.08
N THR A 159 -17.01 -0.40 -3.82
CA THR A 159 -17.36 1.02 -3.97
C THR A 159 -16.34 1.69 -4.88
N TRP A 160 -16.65 2.88 -5.39
CA TRP A 160 -15.71 3.61 -6.25
C TRP A 160 -14.54 4.22 -5.50
N ASN A 161 -14.75 4.60 -4.25
CA ASN A 161 -13.78 5.35 -3.48
C ASN A 161 -13.89 5.08 -1.97
N HIS A 162 -12.88 5.54 -1.22
CA HIS A 162 -12.80 5.34 0.22
C HIS A 162 -13.93 6.01 1.00
N TYR A 163 -14.43 7.15 0.52
CA TYR A 163 -15.49 7.91 1.18
C TYR A 163 -16.82 7.15 1.12
N ASP A 164 -17.18 6.66 -0.06
CA ASP A 164 -18.37 5.83 -0.27
C ASP A 164 -18.25 4.52 0.53
N ARG A 165 -17.07 3.88 0.52
CA ARG A 165 -16.79 2.71 1.36
C ARG A 165 -17.07 3.00 2.83
N TYR A 166 -16.54 4.10 3.34
CA TYR A 166 -16.68 4.49 4.75
C TYR A 166 -18.15 4.70 5.13
N ASN A 167 -18.90 5.46 4.33
CA ASN A 167 -20.31 5.74 4.59
C ASN A 167 -21.17 4.47 4.51
N ALA A 168 -20.93 3.65 3.48
CA ALA A 168 -21.60 2.36 3.31
C ALA A 168 -21.34 1.43 4.51
N LEU A 169 -20.06 1.25 4.88
CA LEU A 169 -19.67 0.39 6.00
C LEU A 169 -20.29 0.88 7.33
N LYS A 170 -20.23 2.19 7.58
CA LYS A 170 -20.83 2.79 8.78
C LYS A 170 -22.34 2.52 8.85
N ALA A 171 -23.06 2.70 7.74
CA ALA A 171 -24.49 2.45 7.71
C ALA A 171 -24.86 0.97 7.93
N VAL A 172 -24.12 0.05 7.31
CA VAL A 172 -24.32 -1.40 7.49
C VAL A 172 -24.14 -1.78 8.97
N ARG A 173 -23.11 -1.23 9.63
CA ARG A 173 -22.88 -1.45 11.08
C ARG A 173 -23.98 -0.87 11.96
N VAL A 174 -24.50 0.32 11.63
CA VAL A 174 -25.60 0.96 12.39
C VAL A 174 -26.86 0.11 12.37
N VAL A 175 -27.13 -0.60 11.28
CA VAL A 175 -28.28 -1.52 11.15
C VAL A 175 -28.02 -2.88 11.85
N GLY A 176 -26.85 -3.07 12.46
CA GLY A 176 -26.50 -4.29 13.20
C GLY A 176 -26.11 -5.46 12.31
N MET A 177 -25.76 -5.24 11.04
CA MET A 177 -25.25 -6.31 10.18
C MET A 177 -23.81 -6.63 10.52
N CYS A 178 -23.49 -7.93 10.60
CA CYS A 178 -22.14 -8.42 10.84
C CYS A 178 -21.27 -8.19 9.61
N THR A 179 -20.21 -7.41 9.77
CA THR A 179 -19.24 -7.10 8.72
C THR A 179 -17.91 -7.79 8.99
N ALA A 180 -17.14 -8.01 7.93
CA ALA A 180 -15.82 -8.61 7.97
C ALA A 180 -14.88 -7.89 7.01
N SER A 181 -13.58 -8.01 7.27
CA SER A 181 -12.55 -7.38 6.43
C SER A 181 -12.76 -5.86 6.34
N ASP A 182 -13.15 -5.21 7.43
CA ASP A 182 -13.86 -3.93 7.39
C ASP A 182 -13.32 -2.93 8.41
N ASN A 183 -12.09 -2.45 8.23
CA ASN A 183 -11.60 -1.34 9.04
C ASN A 183 -12.19 0.00 8.55
N LEU A 184 -12.74 0.81 9.45
CA LEU A 184 -13.17 2.18 9.13
C LEU A 184 -11.97 3.08 8.84
N ASN A 185 -10.83 2.82 9.50
CA ASN A 185 -9.59 3.54 9.22
C ASN A 185 -9.04 3.11 7.84
N CYS A 186 -8.71 4.10 7.00
CA CYS A 186 -8.08 3.89 5.70
C CYS A 186 -6.56 3.67 5.78
N GLN A 187 -5.90 3.98 6.90
CA GLN A 187 -4.43 4.03 7.01
C GLN A 187 -3.69 2.70 6.76
N TYR A 188 -4.38 1.57 6.91
CA TYR A 188 -3.81 0.23 6.70
C TYR A 188 -4.66 -0.59 5.72
N TYR A 189 -5.40 0.09 4.85
CA TYR A 189 -6.28 -0.58 3.91
C TYR A 189 -5.48 -1.33 2.83
N TYR A 190 -4.27 -0.88 2.51
CA TYR A 190 -3.36 -1.54 1.56
C TYR A 190 -3.11 -3.01 1.89
N ARG A 191 -3.02 -3.38 3.17
CA ARG A 191 -2.78 -4.79 3.59
C ARG A 191 -3.91 -5.68 3.12
N LYS A 192 -5.15 -5.19 3.24
CA LYS A 192 -6.33 -5.90 2.80
C LYS A 192 -6.34 -6.04 1.29
N VAL A 193 -6.08 -4.96 0.56
CA VAL A 193 -6.01 -4.98 -0.90
C VAL A 193 -4.97 -5.98 -1.36
N ALA A 194 -3.78 -5.96 -0.77
CA ALA A 194 -2.72 -6.88 -1.11
C ALA A 194 -3.05 -8.35 -0.85
N CYS A 195 -3.66 -8.66 0.29
CA CYS A 195 -4.11 -10.03 0.56
C CYS A 195 -5.12 -10.53 -0.48
N GLU A 196 -6.06 -9.68 -0.86
CA GLU A 196 -7.11 -10.06 -1.82
C GLU A 196 -6.59 -10.16 -3.26
N GLU A 197 -5.78 -9.18 -3.67
CA GLU A 197 -5.18 -9.12 -5.00
C GLU A 197 -3.92 -10.00 -5.12
N LYS A 198 -3.57 -10.75 -4.05
CA LYS A 198 -2.40 -11.64 -3.95
C LYS A 198 -1.09 -10.94 -4.32
N LEU A 199 -0.96 -9.67 -3.90
CA LEU A 199 0.24 -8.90 -4.12
C LEU A 199 1.33 -9.36 -3.13
N PRO A 200 2.57 -9.59 -3.61
CA PRO A 200 3.69 -9.91 -2.75
C PRO A 200 4.14 -8.61 -2.04
N LEU A 201 3.48 -8.29 -0.92
CA LEU A 201 3.86 -7.19 -0.03
C LEU A 201 4.60 -7.70 1.21
#